data_AF-A0A5P9HVV6-F1
#
_entry.id   AF-A0A5P9HVV6-F1
#
_cell.length_a   1.000
_cell.length_b   1.000
_cell.length_c   1.000
_cell.angle_alpha   90.00
_cell.angle_beta   90.00
_cell.angle_gamma   90.00
#
_symmetry.space_group_name_H-M   'P 1'
#
loop_
_entity.id
_entity.type
_entity.pdbx_description
1 polymer ?
#
loop_
_entity_poly.entity_id
_entity_poly.type
_entity_poly.pdbx_seq_one_letter_code
_entity_poly.pdbx_strand_id
1 'polypeptide(L)'
;MHTINEKLLPMMKSKVTHIKSMRPDWNWSEIHAVMNAFGFRLIFLTCLCPILTIVPAFATNLAIEAASFTGFLLALILLIPWIVIPTLFIQHLTNRSKFGIIASFVYAGLLLVSYIIWIFAVPL
;
A
#
# COMPACT_ATOMS: atom_id res chain seq x y z
N MET A 1 11.40 -32.64 37.89
CA MET A 1 10.65 -31.44 37.43
C MET A 1 11.58 -30.24 37.14
N HIS A 2 12.83 -30.47 36.71
CA HIS A 2 13.84 -29.40 36.51
C HIS A 2 14.33 -29.25 35.05
N THR A 3 14.02 -30.18 34.16
CA THR A 3 14.65 -30.26 32.83
C THR A 3 13.92 -29.48 31.73
N ILE A 4 12.66 -29.09 31.95
CA ILE A 4 11.84 -28.39 30.93
C ILE A 4 12.20 -26.88 30.89
N ASN A 5 12.57 -26.29 32.03
CA ASN A 5 12.85 -24.85 32.11
C ASN A 5 14.15 -24.42 31.42
N GLU A 6 15.16 -25.29 31.36
CA GLU A 6 16.46 -24.94 30.78
C GLU A 6 16.48 -24.90 29.24
N LYS A 7 15.57 -25.62 28.57
CA LYS A 7 15.46 -25.61 27.10
C LYS A 7 14.52 -24.54 26.55
N LEU A 8 13.53 -24.11 27.33
CA LEU A 8 12.52 -23.14 26.90
C LEU A 8 13.06 -21.70 26.90
N LEU A 9 13.86 -21.35 27.91
CA LEU A 9 14.51 -20.04 28.03
C LEU A 9 15.41 -19.65 26.85
N PRO A 10 16.31 -20.52 26.33
CA PRO A 10 17.14 -20.18 25.18
C PRO A 10 16.34 -20.10 23.86
N MET A 11 15.28 -20.90 23.69
CA MET A 11 14.41 -20.80 22.51
C MET A 11 13.61 -19.49 22.50
N MET A 12 13.14 -19.02 23.65
CA MET A 12 12.51 -17.70 23.77
C MET A 12 13.49 -16.57 23.47
N LYS A 13 14.71 -16.62 24.01
CA LYS A 13 15.75 -15.62 23.71
C LYS A 13 16.09 -15.58 22.22
N SER A 14 16.23 -16.74 21.57
CA SER A 14 16.51 -16.87 20.13
C SER A 14 15.40 -16.23 19.27
N LYS A 15 14.12 -16.51 19.58
CA LYS A 15 12.98 -15.87 18.90
C LYS A 15 12.94 -14.35 19.13
N VAL A 16 13.26 -13.87 20.33
CA VAL A 16 13.28 -12.43 20.64
C VAL A 16 14.42 -11.71 19.89
N THR A 17 15.58 -12.33 19.71
CA THR A 17 16.65 -11.78 18.86
C THR A 17 16.29 -11.76 17.38
N HIS A 18 15.57 -12.77 16.88
CA HIS A 18 15.09 -12.81 15.50
C HIS A 18 13.98 -11.77 15.23
N ILE A 19 13.15 -11.47 16.23
CA ILE A 19 12.16 -10.39 16.15
C ILE A 19 12.85 -9.02 16.25
N LYS A 20 13.93 -8.91 17.04
CA LYS A 20 14.75 -7.69 17.09
C LYS A 20 15.46 -7.39 15.77
N SER A 21 15.93 -8.40 15.04
CA SER A 21 16.52 -8.22 13.70
C SER A 21 15.48 -7.98 12.59
N MET A 22 14.21 -8.28 12.87
CA MET A 22 13.04 -7.88 12.06
C MET A 22 12.42 -6.57 12.51
N ARG A 23 13.01 -5.85 13.47
CA ARG A 23 12.59 -4.47 13.69
C ARG A 23 12.95 -3.72 12.41
N PRO A 24 11.96 -3.14 11.71
CA PRO A 24 12.34 -2.19 10.70
C PRO A 24 13.16 -1.15 11.45
N ASP A 25 14.37 -0.86 10.99
CA ASP A 25 15.07 0.36 11.34
C ASP A 25 14.22 1.51 10.76
N TRP A 26 13.04 1.72 11.35
CA TRP A 26 12.24 2.90 11.16
C TRP A 26 13.08 3.99 11.78
N ASN A 27 13.84 4.65 10.91
CA ASN A 27 14.55 5.85 11.27
C ASN A 27 13.47 6.90 11.54
N TRP A 28 12.99 6.92 12.79
CA TRP A 28 11.91 7.80 13.22
C TRP A 28 12.26 9.27 12.96
N SER A 29 13.55 9.62 12.88
CA SER A 29 13.99 10.95 12.47
C SER A 29 13.67 11.25 11.00
N GLU A 30 13.87 10.30 10.09
CA GLU A 30 13.52 10.45 8.67
C GLU A 30 12.00 10.43 8.46
N ILE A 31 11.29 9.55 9.16
CA ILE A 31 9.81 9.52 9.13
C ILE A 31 9.26 10.85 9.65
N HIS A 32 9.82 11.40 10.73
CA HIS A 32 9.40 12.68 11.28
C HIS A 32 9.77 13.84 10.36
N ALA A 33 10.93 13.82 9.70
CA ALA A 33 11.31 14.82 8.70
C ALA A 33 10.38 14.78 7.47
N VAL A 34 10.03 13.59 7.00
CA VAL A 34 9.05 13.37 5.93
C VAL A 34 7.65 13.80 6.34
N MET A 35 7.20 13.46 7.56
CA MET A 35 5.90 13.88 8.07
C MET A 35 5.83 15.41 8.23
N ASN A 36 6.93 16.04 8.63
CA ASN A 36 6.97 17.49 8.81
C ASN A 36 7.05 18.23 7.45
N ALA A 37 7.72 17.66 6.45
CA ALA A 37 7.86 18.24 5.11
C ALA A 37 6.69 17.92 4.16
N PHE A 38 6.09 16.73 4.29
CA PHE A 38 5.11 16.19 3.36
C PHE A 38 3.88 15.55 4.04
N GLY A 39 3.77 15.52 5.37
CA GLY A 39 2.76 14.73 6.09
C GLY A 39 1.32 15.02 5.67
N PHE A 40 0.96 16.29 5.51
CA PHE A 40 -0.39 16.64 5.04
C PHE A 40 -0.62 16.19 3.59
N ARG A 41 0.38 16.35 2.72
CA ARG A 41 0.33 15.85 1.34
C ARG A 41 0.27 14.33 1.29
N LEU A 42 0.95 13.64 2.22
CA LEU A 42 0.98 12.18 2.37
C LEU A 42 -0.41 11.64 2.68
N ILE A 43 -1.05 12.21 3.71
CA ILE A 43 -2.38 11.81 4.18
C ILE A 43 -3.39 12.07 3.07
N PHE A 44 -3.32 13.22 2.42
CA PHE A 44 -4.16 13.51 1.27
C PHE A 44 -3.92 12.51 0.15
N LEU A 45 -2.67 12.21 -0.22
CA LEU A 45 -2.38 11.28 -1.31
C LEU A 45 -2.83 9.86 -0.99
N THR A 46 -2.52 9.34 0.20
CA THR A 46 -2.80 7.94 0.55
C THR A 46 -4.24 7.69 0.97
N CYS A 47 -4.95 8.69 1.50
CA CYS A 47 -6.37 8.56 1.85
C CYS A 47 -7.30 8.98 0.73
N LEU A 48 -6.90 9.91 -0.18
CA LEU A 48 -7.73 10.28 -1.33
C LEU A 48 -7.52 9.37 -2.53
N CYS A 49 -6.36 8.75 -2.74
CA CYS A 49 -6.17 7.83 -3.86
C CYS A 49 -7.25 6.72 -3.92
N PRO A 50 -7.64 6.05 -2.82
CA PRO A 50 -8.73 5.07 -2.82
C PRO A 50 -10.12 5.67 -3.08
N ILE A 51 -10.31 6.97 -2.93
CA ILE A 51 -11.57 7.64 -3.28
C ILE A 51 -11.53 8.03 -4.76
N LEU A 52 -10.38 8.50 -5.24
CA LEU A 52 -10.17 8.95 -6.62
C LEU A 52 -10.13 7.79 -7.63
N THR A 53 -9.94 6.54 -7.18
CA THR A 53 -10.17 5.34 -7.99
C THR A 53 -11.61 5.21 -8.49
N ILE A 54 -12.56 6.00 -7.97
CA ILE A 54 -13.91 6.11 -8.52
C ILE A 54 -13.91 6.59 -9.98
N VAL A 55 -12.97 7.46 -10.37
CA VAL A 55 -12.91 8.03 -11.73
C VAL A 55 -12.59 6.95 -12.78
N PRO A 56 -11.50 6.16 -12.66
CA PRO A 56 -11.28 5.05 -13.57
C PRO A 56 -12.37 3.98 -13.45
N ALA A 57 -12.98 3.77 -12.27
CA ALA A 57 -14.07 2.81 -12.12
C ALA A 57 -15.32 3.22 -12.92
N PHE A 58 -15.67 4.51 -12.92
CA PHE A 58 -16.77 5.05 -13.71
C PHE A 58 -16.51 4.93 -15.21
N ALA A 59 -15.28 5.20 -15.65
CA ALA A 59 -14.88 4.97 -17.05
C ALA A 59 -15.01 3.49 -17.46
N THR A 60 -14.73 2.55 -16.55
CA THR A 60 -14.95 1.11 -16.77
C THR A 60 -16.42 0.76 -16.87
N ASN A 61 -17.29 1.31 -16.00
CA ASN A 61 -18.73 1.06 -16.08
C ASN A 61 -19.32 1.57 -17.40
N LEU A 62 -18.92 2.77 -17.86
CA LEU A 62 -19.29 3.28 -19.18
C LEU A 62 -18.78 2.36 -20.32
N ALA A 63 -17.57 1.81 -20.18
CA ALA A 63 -16.99 0.91 -21.17
C ALA A 63 -17.73 -0.44 -21.24
N ILE A 64 -18.18 -0.96 -20.09
CA ILE A 64 -18.98 -2.18 -19.99
C ILE A 64 -20.33 -1.97 -20.69
N GLU A 65 -21.01 -0.86 -20.38
CA GLU A 65 -22.32 -0.54 -20.97
C GLU A 65 -22.23 -0.35 -22.49
N ALA A 66 -21.20 0.36 -22.96
CA ALA A 66 -20.98 0.61 -24.39
C ALA A 66 -20.29 -0.54 -25.13
N ALA A 67 -19.94 -1.64 -24.45
CA ALA A 67 -19.11 -2.74 -24.98
C ALA A 67 -17.87 -2.26 -25.76
N SER A 68 -17.22 -1.18 -25.26
CA SER A 68 -16.21 -0.44 -26.00
C SER A 68 -14.80 -0.76 -25.52
N PHE A 69 -13.99 -1.34 -26.42
CA PHE A 69 -12.57 -1.59 -26.16
C PHE A 69 -11.80 -0.31 -25.81
N THR A 70 -12.10 0.80 -26.50
CA THR A 70 -11.45 2.10 -26.26
C THR A 70 -11.79 2.63 -24.86
N GLY A 71 -12.99 2.35 -24.35
CA GLY A 71 -13.38 2.70 -22.98
C GLY A 71 -12.55 1.97 -21.92
N PHE A 72 -12.30 0.68 -22.12
CA PHE A 72 -11.41 -0.09 -21.23
C PHE A 72 -9.97 0.42 -21.27
N LEU A 73 -9.48 0.80 -22.46
CA LEU A 73 -8.14 1.39 -22.61
C LEU A 73 -8.03 2.72 -21.84
N LEU A 74 -9.04 3.58 -21.94
CA LEU A 74 -9.11 4.84 -21.22
C LEU A 74 -9.13 4.62 -19.70
N ALA A 75 -9.93 3.66 -19.22
CA ALA A 75 -9.99 3.33 -17.80
C ALA A 75 -8.64 2.83 -17.26
N LEU A 76 -7.92 2.01 -18.02
CA LEU A 76 -6.56 1.59 -17.68
C LEU A 76 -5.58 2.76 -17.62
N ILE A 77 -5.60 3.64 -18.62
CA ILE A 77 -4.74 4.84 -18.66
C ILE A 77 -5.03 5.72 -17.43
N LEU A 78 -6.30 5.87 -17.06
CA LEU A 78 -6.69 6.61 -15.87
C LEU A 78 -6.25 5.92 -14.59
N LEU A 79 -6.31 4.59 -14.50
CA LEU A 79 -5.96 3.82 -13.30
C LEU A 79 -4.45 3.85 -12.98
N ILE A 80 -3.59 3.79 -14.01
CA ILE A 80 -2.13 3.67 -13.83
C ILE A 80 -1.54 4.78 -12.94
N PRO A 81 -1.78 6.09 -13.18
CA PRO A 81 -1.29 7.16 -12.33
C PRO A 81 -1.71 7.01 -10.86
N TRP A 82 -2.94 6.59 -10.61
CA TRP A 82 -3.46 6.42 -9.25
C TRP A 82 -2.79 5.28 -8.49
N ILE A 83 -2.28 4.27 -9.18
CA ILE A 83 -1.51 3.20 -8.55
C ILE A 83 -0.03 3.59 -8.46
N VAL A 84 0.56 4.04 -9.56
CA VAL A 84 2.02 4.25 -9.68
C VAL A 84 2.49 5.38 -8.76
N ILE A 85 1.80 6.52 -8.74
CA ILE A 85 2.22 7.68 -7.96
C ILE A 85 2.34 7.36 -6.46
N PRO A 86 1.30 6.85 -5.76
CA PRO A 86 1.42 6.55 -4.34
C PRO A 86 2.38 5.38 -4.05
N THR A 87 2.48 4.41 -4.96
CA THR A 87 3.42 3.28 -4.79
C THR A 87 4.87 3.76 -4.83
N LEU A 88 5.22 4.59 -5.83
CA LEU A 88 6.55 5.22 -5.92
C LEU A 88 6.82 6.15 -4.74
N PHE A 89 5.79 6.84 -4.26
CA PHE A 89 5.92 7.72 -3.11
C PHE A 89 6.28 6.92 -1.86
N ILE A 90 5.56 5.83 -1.53
CA ILE A 90 5.89 4.94 -0.40
C ILE A 90 7.32 4.42 -0.52
N GLN A 91 7.75 4.00 -1.71
CA GLN A 91 9.12 3.52 -1.94
C GLN A 91 10.16 4.62 -1.75
N HIS A 92 9.85 5.86 -2.12
CA HIS A 92 10.74 7.00 -1.92
C HIS A 92 10.91 7.31 -0.44
N LEU A 93 9.82 7.34 0.34
CA LEU A 93 9.87 7.61 1.79
C LEU A 93 10.66 6.57 2.57
N THR A 94 10.57 5.32 2.13
CA THR A 94 11.20 4.17 2.77
C THR A 94 12.61 3.92 2.24
N ASN A 95 13.15 4.86 1.45
CA ASN A 95 14.45 4.81 0.79
C ASN A 95 14.71 3.47 0.07
N ARG A 96 13.67 2.95 -0.60
CA ARG A 96 13.64 1.64 -1.28
C ARG A 96 14.06 0.45 -0.41
N SER A 97 13.87 0.53 0.90
CA SER A 97 14.08 -0.60 1.82
C SER A 97 13.20 -1.79 1.45
N LYS A 98 13.61 -3.01 1.83
CA LYS A 98 12.82 -4.24 1.61
C LYS A 98 11.41 -4.12 2.17
N PHE A 99 11.25 -3.49 3.33
CA PHE A 99 9.95 -3.22 3.94
C PHE A 99 9.12 -2.22 3.12
N GLY A 100 9.75 -1.16 2.63
CA GLY A 100 9.14 -0.16 1.76
C GLY A 100 8.56 -0.73 0.47
N ILE A 101 9.31 -1.64 -0.16
CA ILE A 101 8.86 -2.36 -1.35
C ILE A 101 7.61 -3.19 -1.02
N ILE A 102 7.64 -3.96 0.07
CA ILE A 102 6.48 -4.77 0.51
C ILE A 102 5.26 -3.88 0.80
N ALA A 103 5.45 -2.81 1.58
CA ALA A 103 4.39 -1.87 1.91
C ALA A 103 3.77 -1.22 0.65
N SER A 104 4.60 -0.89 -0.34
CA SER A 104 4.14 -0.32 -1.60
C SER A 104 3.28 -1.30 -2.40
N PHE A 105 3.66 -2.58 -2.47
CA PHE A 105 2.85 -3.61 -3.13
C PHE A 105 1.54 -3.90 -2.40
N VAL A 106 1.59 -3.96 -1.06
CA VAL A 106 0.37 -4.11 -0.24
C VAL A 106 -0.59 -2.96 -0.49
N TYR A 107 -0.08 -1.72 -0.53
CA TYR A 107 -0.89 -0.55 -0.80
C TYR A 107 -1.45 -0.51 -2.23
N ALA A 108 -0.66 -0.88 -3.24
CA ALA A 108 -1.14 -1.05 -4.61
C ALA A 108 -2.27 -2.10 -4.70
N GLY A 109 -2.14 -3.20 -3.95
CA GLY A 109 -3.19 -4.20 -3.83
C GLY A 109 -4.48 -3.64 -3.22
N LEU A 110 -4.37 -2.84 -2.16
CA LEU A 110 -5.53 -2.14 -1.56
C LEU A 110 -6.21 -1.19 -2.56
N LEU A 111 -5.44 -0.47 -3.38
CA LEU A 111 -5.99 0.39 -4.43
C LEU A 111 -6.73 -0.41 -5.51
N LEU A 112 -6.21 -1.57 -5.92
CA LEU A 112 -6.90 -2.46 -6.85
C LEU A 112 -8.20 -3.00 -6.28
N VAL A 113 -8.19 -3.44 -5.01
CA VAL A 113 -9.42 -3.89 -4.32
C VAL A 113 -10.43 -2.76 -4.24
N SER A 114 -9.99 -1.55 -3.85
CA SER A 114 -10.83 -0.37 -3.81
C SER A 114 -11.44 -0.05 -5.19
N TYR A 115 -10.65 -0.10 -6.25
CA TYR A 115 -11.12 0.09 -7.62
C TYR A 115 -12.19 -0.94 -8.02
N ILE A 116 -11.98 -2.22 -7.70
CA ILE A 116 -12.97 -3.28 -7.96
C ILE A 116 -14.26 -3.01 -7.17
N ILE A 117 -14.15 -2.64 -5.89
CA ILE A 117 -15.31 -2.28 -5.07
C ILE A 117 -16.08 -1.12 -5.72
N TRP A 118 -15.39 -0.08 -6.20
CA TRP A 118 -16.04 1.05 -6.86
C TRP A 118 -16.80 0.68 -8.14
N ILE A 119 -16.28 -0.26 -8.93
CA ILE A 119 -16.99 -0.78 -10.12
C ILE A 119 -18.36 -1.36 -9.71
N PHE A 120 -18.42 -2.14 -8.64
CA PHE A 120 -19.67 -2.76 -8.17
C PHE A 120 -20.55 -1.84 -7.34
N ALA A 121 -19.96 -0.91 -6.58
CA ALA A 121 -20.67 -0.05 -5.63
C ALA A 121 -21.32 1.16 -6.30
N VAL A 122 -20.81 1.61 -7.44
CA VAL A 122 -21.39 2.70 -8.24
C VAL A 122 -21.84 2.10 -9.58
N PRO A 123 -22.94 1.31 -9.59
CA PRO A 123 -23.56 0.92 -10.85
C PRO A 123 -24.06 2.19 -11.55
N LEU A 124 -23.81 2.27 -12.86
CA LEU A 124 -24.38 3.31 -13.71
C LEU A 124 -25.90 3.15 -13.81
#